data_AF-A0A4Y9NKQ6-F1
#
_entry.id   AF-A0A4Y9NKQ6-F1
#
_cell.length_a   1.000
_cell.length_b   1.000
_cell.length_c   1.000
_cell.angle_alpha   90.00
_cell.angle_beta   90.00
_cell.angle_gamma   90.00
#
_symmetry.space_group_name_H-M   'P 1'
#
loop_
_entity.id
_entity.type
_entity.pdbx_description
1 polymer ?
#
loop_
_entity_poly.entity_id
_entity_poly.type
_entity_poly.pdbx_seq_one_letter_code
_entity_poly.pdbx_strand_id
1 'polypeptide(L)' 'MKTAFAQSSSEVDEYLQIQVPSVTKHHLEVRAAETREPIRVVVLRALKAYGVTVPDEAISDRRKRRPA' A
#
# COMPACT_ATOMS: atom_id res chain seq x y z
N MET A 1 6.17 21.02 14.68
CA MET A 1 5.13 20.19 15.33
C MET A 1 5.12 18.83 14.63
N LYS A 2 5.59 17.77 15.31
CA LYS A 2 5.53 16.39 14.79
C LYS A 2 4.22 15.79 15.29
N THR A 3 3.22 15.69 14.41
CA THR A 3 1.98 14.99 14.74
C THR A 3 2.30 13.51 14.83
N ALA A 4 2.39 12.99 16.05
CA ALA A 4 2.42 11.57 16.31
C ALA A 4 1.01 11.03 16.03
N PHE A 5 0.84 10.28 14.95
CA PHE A 5 -0.34 9.43 14.80
C PHE A 5 -0.21 8.32 15.84
N ALA A 6 -1.03 8.42 16.89
CA ALA A 6 -1.11 7.44 17.95
C ALA A 6 -1.51 6.09 17.34
N GLN A 7 -0.59 5.15 17.36
CA GLN A 7 -0.78 3.80 16.84
C GLN A 7 -1.69 3.03 17.80
N SER A 8 -3.01 3.11 17.60
CA SER A 8 -3.95 2.20 18.25
C SER A 8 -3.83 0.84 17.54
N SER A 9 -3.50 -0.20 18.29
CA SER A 9 -3.30 -1.58 17.82
C SER A 9 -4.61 -2.28 17.38
N SER A 10 -5.59 -1.50 16.92
CA SER A 10 -6.92 -1.91 16.47
C SER A 10 -7.49 -1.00 15.37
N GLU A 11 -6.71 -0.10 14.78
CA GLU A 11 -7.16 0.71 13.63
C GLU A 11 -7.25 -0.16 12.37
N VAL A 12 -8.50 -0.41 11.98
CA VAL A 12 -8.89 -1.12 10.76
C VAL A 12 -8.26 -0.41 9.56
N ASP A 13 -7.45 -1.11 8.77
CA ASP A 13 -7.04 -0.60 7.45
C ASP A 13 -8.30 -0.16 6.68
N GLU A 14 -8.37 1.12 6.30
CA GLU A 14 -9.49 1.63 5.50
C GLU A 14 -9.23 1.49 4.01
N TYR A 15 -10.29 1.24 3.24
CA TYR A 15 -10.22 1.17 1.79
C TYR A 15 -10.40 2.55 1.16
N LEU A 16 -9.42 2.95 0.35
CA LEU A 16 -9.54 4.11 -0.52
C LEU A 16 -9.81 3.64 -1.96
N GLN A 17 -10.99 3.94 -2.48
CA GLN A 17 -11.33 3.73 -3.89
C GLN A 17 -11.08 5.02 -4.68
N ILE A 18 -10.27 4.95 -5.73
CA ILE A 18 -9.97 6.09 -6.61
C ILE A 18 -10.18 5.70 -8.07
N GLN A 19 -10.57 6.69 -8.88
CA GLN A 19 -10.51 6.57 -10.33
C GLN A 19 -9.11 6.96 -10.80
N VAL A 20 -8.55 6.16 -11.70
CA VAL A 20 -7.26 6.41 -12.34
C VAL A 20 -7.39 6.23 -13.85
N PRO A 21 -6.56 6.90 -14.66
CA PRO A 21 -6.47 6.61 -16.08
C PRO A 21 -6.16 5.12 -16.32
N SER A 22 -6.71 4.54 -17.38
CA SER A 22 -6.53 3.12 -17.72
C SER A 22 -5.05 2.75 -17.87
N VAL A 23 -4.25 3.65 -18.45
CA VAL A 23 -2.79 3.48 -18.61
C VAL A 23 -2.10 3.37 -17.26
N THR A 24 -2.50 4.17 -16.28
CA THR A 24 -1.94 4.13 -14.92
C THR A 24 -2.24 2.80 -14.24
N LYS A 25 -3.49 2.31 -14.35
CA LYS A 25 -3.86 0.99 -13.82
C LYS A 25 -3.02 -0.12 -14.44
N HIS A 26 -2.88 -0.12 -15.77
CA HIS A 26 -2.08 -1.11 -16.48
C HIS A 26 -0.61 -1.09 -16.04
N HIS A 27 -0.02 0.10 -15.89
CA HIS A 27 1.36 0.22 -15.40
C HIS A 27 1.52 -0.33 -13.98
N LEU A 28 0.54 -0.11 -13.10
CA LEU A 28 0.55 -0.68 -11.74
C LEU A 28 0.47 -2.21 -11.76
N GLU A 29 -0.34 -2.79 -12.66
CA GLU A 29 -0.46 -4.24 -12.86
C GLU A 29 0.85 -4.85 -13.36
N VAL A 30 1.47 -4.26 -14.39
CA VAL A 30 2.78 -4.69 -14.91
C VAL A 30 3.83 -4.66 -13.81
N ARG A 31 3.90 -3.55 -13.07
CA ARG A 31 4.89 -3.39 -11.99
C ARG A 31 4.72 -4.42 -10.88
N ALA A 32 3.48 -4.70 -10.49
CA ALA A 32 3.16 -5.71 -9.50
C ALA A 32 3.58 -7.12 -9.97
N ALA A 33 3.39 -7.43 -11.25
CA ALA A 33 3.82 -8.69 -11.84
C ALA A 33 5.35 -8.82 -11.86
N GLU A 34 6.08 -7.78 -12.27
CA GLU A 34 7.54 -7.74 -12.30
C GLU A 34 8.16 -7.94 -10.92
N THR A 35 7.63 -7.25 -9.89
CA THR A 35 8.18 -7.32 -8.52
C THR A 35 7.65 -8.49 -7.71
N ARG A 36 6.68 -9.25 -8.24
CA ARG A 36 5.94 -10.31 -7.53
C ARG A 36 5.27 -9.83 -6.25
N GLU A 37 4.81 -8.58 -6.24
CA GLU A 37 4.14 -7.95 -5.11
C GLU A 37 2.68 -7.64 -5.45
N PRO A 38 1.76 -7.60 -4.47
CA PRO A 38 0.42 -7.08 -4.71
C PRO A 38 0.47 -5.60 -5.15
N ILE A 39 -0.46 -5.19 -6.02
CA ILE A 39 -0.62 -3.77 -6.42
C ILE A 39 -0.70 -2.85 -5.19
N ARG A 40 -1.36 -3.28 -4.11
CA ARG A 40 -1.40 -2.55 -2.83
C ARG A 40 0.00 -2.16 -2.34
N VAL A 41 0.96 -3.08 -2.36
CA VAL A 41 2.33 -2.81 -1.89
C VAL A 41 3.03 -1.81 -2.80
N VAL A 42 2.86 -1.95 -4.12
CA VAL A 42 3.39 -1.00 -5.11
C VAL A 42 2.86 0.41 -4.86
N VAL A 43 1.54 0.54 -4.68
CA VAL A 43 0.87 1.82 -4.42
C VAL A 43 1.32 2.42 -3.09
N LEU A 44 1.33 1.63 -2.01
CA LEU A 44 1.76 2.11 -0.69
C LEU A 44 3.21 2.59 -0.69
N ARG A 45 4.11 1.90 -1.43
CA ARG A 45 5.49 2.34 -1.61
C ARG A 45 5.58 3.65 -2.38
N ALA A 46 4.80 3.80 -3.44
CA ALA A 46 4.74 5.04 -4.22
C ALA A 46 4.21 6.22 -3.38
N LEU A 47 3.16 5.99 -2.58
CA LEU A 47 2.62 6.98 -1.65
C LEU A 47 3.66 7.40 -0.60
N LYS A 48 4.38 6.43 -0.02
CA LYS A 48 5.48 6.72 0.90
C LYS A 48 6.57 7.56 0.24
N ALA A 49 6.98 7.19 -0.98
CA ALA A 49 7.99 7.92 -1.74
C ALA A 49 7.54 9.35 -2.12
N TYR A 50 6.23 9.54 -2.30
CA TYR A 50 5.61 10.85 -2.52
C TYR A 50 5.52 11.71 -1.24
N GLY A 51 5.76 11.12 -0.06
CA GLY A 51 5.73 11.82 1.23
C GLY A 51 4.43 11.65 2.03
N VAL A 52 3.53 10.77 1.59
CA VAL A 52 2.36 10.38 2.40
C VAL A 52 2.83 9.47 3.54
N THR A 53 2.26 9.68 4.73
CA THR A 53 2.55 8.84 5.89
C THR A 53 2.01 7.44 5.65
N VAL A 54 2.93 6.48 5.48
CA VAL A 54 2.63 5.06 5.34
C VAL A 54 3.55 4.29 6.29
N PRO A 55 2.99 3.59 7.30
CA PRO A 55 3.78 2.75 8.19
C PRO A 55 4.51 1.64 7.44
N ASP A 56 5.74 1.32 7.84
CA ASP A 56 6.56 0.32 7.15
C ASP A 56 5.97 -1.08 7.22
N GLU A 57 5.35 -1.41 8.35
CA GLU A 57 4.61 -2.64 8.58
C GLU A 57 3.40 -2.80 7.64
N ALA A 58 2.86 -1.69 7.12
CA ALA A 58 1.76 -1.72 6.17
C ALA A 58 2.23 -2.09 4.75
N ILE A 59 3.51 -1.86 4.42
CA ILE A 59 4.16 -2.23 3.15
C ILE A 59 4.61 -3.70 3.22
N SER A 60 3.65 -4.59 3.46
CA SER A 60 3.89 -6.04 3.53
C SER A 60 2.87 -6.78 2.66
N ASP A 61 3.32 -7.85 1.99
CA ASP A 61 2.43 -8.76 1.29
C ASP A 61 1.66 -9.62 2.32
N ARG A 62 0.38 -9.30 2.51
CA ARG A 62 -0.50 -10.01 3.44
C ARG A 62 -0.87 -11.42 2.97
N ARG A 63 -0.69 -11.76 1.68
CA ARG A 63 -0.95 -13.12 1.17
C ARG A 63 -0.07 -14.16 1.86
N LYS A 64 1.14 -13.77 2.29
CA LYS A 64 2.11 -14.65 2.96
C LYS A 64 1.82 -14.87 4.45
N ARG A 65 0.83 -14.17 5.03
CA ARG A 65 0.52 -14.23 6.48
C ARG A 65 -0.62 -15.19 6.84
N ARG A 66 -1.19 -15.94 5.89
CA ARG A 66 -2.18 -16.96 6.20
C ARG A 66 -1.46 -18.29 6.47
N PRO A 67 -1.32 -18.75 7.73
CA PRO A 67 -0.97 -20.15 7.97
C PRO A 67 -2.10 -21.02 7.39
N ALA A 68 -1.70 -22.15 6.79
CA ALA A 68 -2.63 -23.20 6.35
C ALA A 68 -3.41 -23.77 7.53
#